data_AF-A0A2D5ZFP5-F1
#
_entry.id   AF-A0A2D5ZFP5-F1
#
_cell.length_a   1.000
_cell.length_b   1.000
_cell.length_c   1.000
_cell.angle_alpha   90.00
_cell.angle_beta   90.00
_cell.angle_gamma   90.00
#
_symmetry.space_group_name_H-M   'P 1'
#
loop_
_entity.id
_entity.type
_entity.pdbx_description
1 polymer ?
#
loop_
_entity_poly.entity_id
_entity_poly.type
_entity_poly.pdbx_seq_one_letter_code
_entity_poly.pdbx_strand_id
1 'polypeptide(L)'
;MTLYADALDGSEAQMYGHRGFVYESMWIGLLRVMRNTYVPGSRKQTTIELTSSRDGRHWSRVGRREQVIPLGPAESWDPHYHDPFSPPLLVGDRLWIYYRSMPLLERSNPQAGERKIARIGLATLRRDGFASLDAGDETGLVVTRPLTFEPGRLHVNAVMSDGGSLRAEVRDVDGNPVEPFTLARCTALTGDRAEGVISWNDESTLRREDDQSLRIAFELRNARLYSFWIE
;
A
#
# COMPACT_ATOMS: atom_id res chain seq x y z
N MET A 1 -21.02 8.24 1.81
CA MET A 1 -20.02 7.52 0.99
C MET A 1 -20.56 6.12 0.81
N THR A 2 -20.77 5.69 -0.44
CA THR A 2 -21.35 4.36 -0.69
C THR A 2 -20.47 3.63 -1.69
N LEU A 3 -19.76 2.61 -1.21
CA LEU A 3 -19.12 1.61 -2.05
C LEU A 3 -20.16 0.52 -2.31
N TYR A 4 -20.28 0.10 -3.55
CA TYR A 4 -21.21 -0.95 -3.98
C TYR A 4 -20.41 -2.17 -4.41
N ALA A 5 -21.03 -3.35 -4.27
CA ALA A 5 -20.54 -4.53 -4.96
C ALA A 5 -20.69 -4.33 -6.48
N ASP A 6 -19.77 -4.92 -7.25
CA ASP A 6 -19.81 -4.89 -8.71
C ASP A 6 -19.59 -6.28 -9.32
N ALA A 7 -19.45 -6.35 -10.65
CA ALA A 7 -19.36 -7.62 -11.38
C ALA A 7 -18.11 -8.46 -11.04
N LEU A 8 -17.09 -7.88 -10.38
CA LEU A 8 -15.92 -8.64 -9.93
C LEU A 8 -16.14 -9.24 -8.53
N ASP A 9 -17.24 -8.91 -7.86
CA ASP A 9 -17.63 -9.51 -6.60
C ASP A 9 -18.50 -10.75 -6.81
N GLY A 10 -18.27 -11.77 -5.99
CA GLY A 10 -19.14 -12.94 -5.96
C GLY A 10 -20.53 -12.58 -5.44
N SER A 11 -21.55 -13.35 -5.82
CA SER A 11 -22.94 -13.14 -5.40
C SER A 11 -23.15 -13.09 -3.87
N GLU A 12 -22.21 -13.66 -3.12
CA GLU A 12 -22.19 -13.70 -1.65
C GLU A 12 -21.56 -12.47 -0.99
N ALA A 13 -20.86 -11.63 -1.76
CA ALA A 13 -20.07 -10.54 -1.23
C ALA A 13 -20.96 -9.34 -0.86
N GLN A 14 -20.72 -8.78 0.32
CA GLN A 14 -21.39 -7.55 0.77
C GLN A 14 -20.38 -6.53 1.27
N MET A 15 -20.55 -5.27 0.85
CA MET A 15 -19.77 -4.16 1.37
C MET A 15 -20.23 -3.89 2.81
N TYR A 16 -19.47 -4.39 3.78
CA TYR A 16 -19.93 -4.54 5.16
C TYR A 16 -19.56 -3.37 6.06
N GLY A 17 -18.43 -2.73 5.77
CA GLY A 17 -18.03 -1.50 6.44
C GLY A 17 -16.75 -0.95 5.83
N HIS A 18 -16.51 0.34 6.00
CA HIS A 18 -15.34 1.00 5.46
C HIS A 18 -14.74 1.93 6.51
N ARG A 19 -13.41 1.93 6.60
CA ARG A 19 -12.66 2.85 7.45
C ARG A 19 -11.66 3.61 6.60
N GLY A 20 -12.03 4.84 6.22
CA GLY A 20 -11.11 5.80 5.63
C GLY A 20 -10.29 6.53 6.69
N PHE A 21 -9.04 6.86 6.36
CA PHE A 21 -8.15 7.71 7.15
C PHE A 21 -7.23 8.50 6.21
N VAL A 22 -6.76 9.66 6.70
CA VAL A 22 -5.73 10.44 6.00
C VAL A 22 -4.40 9.74 6.19
N TYR A 23 -3.65 9.58 5.10
CA TYR A 23 -2.29 9.07 5.12
C TYR A 23 -1.46 9.89 4.13
N GLU A 24 -0.53 10.69 4.68
CA GLU A 24 0.27 11.65 3.93
C GLU A 24 -0.62 12.56 3.04
N SER A 25 -0.41 12.54 1.72
CA SER A 25 -1.10 13.42 0.76
C SER A 25 -2.43 12.86 0.22
N MET A 26 -2.97 11.78 0.79
CA MET A 26 -4.20 11.16 0.30
C MET A 26 -5.01 10.44 1.37
N TRP A 27 -6.16 9.91 0.98
CA TRP A 27 -6.98 9.06 1.82
C TRP A 27 -6.78 7.60 1.44
N ILE A 28 -6.55 6.77 2.46
CA ILE A 28 -6.49 5.31 2.36
C ILE A 28 -7.65 4.75 3.18
N GLY A 29 -8.17 3.59 2.77
CA GLY A 29 -9.30 2.98 3.45
C GLY A 29 -9.21 1.47 3.51
N LEU A 30 -9.62 0.93 4.66
CA LEU A 30 -9.75 -0.51 4.89
C LEU A 30 -11.23 -0.89 4.73
N LEU A 31 -11.54 -1.50 3.59
CA LEU A 31 -12.88 -1.97 3.26
C LEU A 31 -13.08 -3.39 3.78
N ARG A 32 -14.07 -3.58 4.63
CA ARG A 32 -14.54 -4.90 5.05
C ARG A 32 -15.52 -5.42 4.01
N VAL A 33 -15.13 -6.49 3.34
CA VAL A 33 -16.01 -7.24 2.45
C VAL A 33 -16.48 -8.49 3.19
N MET A 34 -17.78 -8.60 3.44
CA MET A 34 -18.37 -9.78 4.06
C MET A 34 -18.61 -10.86 3.01
N ARG A 35 -18.24 -12.09 3.33
CA ARG A 35 -18.57 -13.32 2.59
C ARG A 35 -18.99 -14.41 3.56
N ASN A 36 -19.59 -15.48 3.05
CA ASN A 36 -20.02 -16.65 3.83
C ASN A 36 -19.46 -17.98 3.28
N THR A 37 -18.46 -17.91 2.39
CA THR A 37 -17.97 -19.06 1.61
C THR A 37 -16.55 -19.53 1.97
N TYR A 38 -15.72 -18.74 2.65
CA TYR A 38 -14.31 -19.12 2.89
C TYR A 38 -14.15 -20.28 3.87
N VAL A 39 -14.97 -20.32 4.93
CA VAL A 39 -14.99 -21.42 5.90
C VAL A 39 -16.37 -22.08 5.85
N PRO A 40 -16.45 -23.37 5.47
CA PRO A 40 -17.72 -24.10 5.41
C PRO A 40 -18.50 -24.01 6.72
N GLY A 41 -19.79 -23.67 6.62
CA GLY A 41 -20.67 -23.51 7.78
C GLY A 41 -20.56 -22.16 8.52
N SER A 42 -19.66 -21.28 8.10
CA SER A 42 -19.62 -19.90 8.58
C SER A 42 -20.80 -19.09 8.07
N ARG A 43 -21.41 -18.27 8.94
CA ARG A 43 -22.47 -17.33 8.53
C ARG A 43 -21.93 -15.97 8.10
N LYS A 44 -20.69 -15.64 8.49
CA LYS A 44 -20.14 -14.29 8.36
C LYS A 44 -18.64 -14.28 8.53
N GLN A 45 -17.94 -13.95 7.46
CA GLN A 45 -16.50 -13.70 7.44
C GLN A 45 -16.28 -12.34 6.79
N THR A 46 -15.35 -11.54 7.29
CA THR A 46 -15.00 -10.26 6.68
C THR A 46 -13.52 -10.27 6.35
N THR A 47 -13.20 -10.05 5.08
CA THR A 47 -11.84 -9.81 4.60
C THR A 47 -11.60 -8.32 4.47
N ILE A 48 -10.34 -7.90 4.55
CA ILE A 48 -9.97 -6.49 4.44
C ILE A 48 -9.34 -6.22 3.09
N GLU A 49 -9.92 -5.31 2.32
CA GLU A 49 -9.38 -4.85 1.04
C GLU A 49 -8.96 -3.39 1.13
N LEU A 50 -8.00 -3.00 0.29
CA LEU A 50 -7.51 -1.63 0.22
C LEU A 50 -8.41 -0.77 -0.69
N THR A 51 -8.69 0.43 -0.24
CA THR A 51 -9.34 1.49 -1.03
C THR A 51 -8.53 2.77 -0.93
N SER A 52 -8.66 3.64 -1.93
CA SER A 52 -8.01 4.95 -1.94
C SER A 52 -8.95 6.05 -2.42
N SER A 53 -8.67 7.28 -2.00
CA SER A 53 -9.36 8.48 -2.43
C SER A 53 -8.45 9.70 -2.40
N ARG A 54 -8.71 10.67 -3.29
CA ARG A 54 -8.04 11.99 -3.29
C ARG A 54 -8.83 13.06 -2.55
N ASP A 55 -10.13 12.87 -2.35
CA ASP A 55 -11.02 13.90 -1.80
C ASP A 55 -11.82 13.43 -0.56
N GLY A 56 -11.61 12.18 -0.14
CA GLY A 56 -12.33 11.55 0.98
C GLY A 56 -13.80 11.23 0.67
N ARG A 57 -14.30 11.53 -0.54
CA ARG A 57 -15.70 11.35 -0.95
C ARG A 57 -15.85 10.25 -1.99
N HIS A 58 -14.99 10.24 -3.01
CA HIS A 58 -14.97 9.26 -4.09
C HIS A 58 -13.87 8.25 -3.86
N TRP A 59 -14.22 6.98 -3.75
CA TRP A 59 -13.32 5.91 -3.35
C TRP A 59 -13.23 4.83 -4.43
N SER A 60 -12.02 4.32 -4.64
CA SER A 60 -11.74 3.19 -5.53
C SER A 60 -11.13 2.05 -4.75
N ARG A 61 -11.52 0.81 -5.07
CA ARG A 61 -10.81 -0.39 -4.59
C ARG A 61 -9.54 -0.56 -5.41
N VAL A 62 -8.40 -0.74 -4.73
CA VAL A 62 -7.06 -0.79 -5.35
C VAL A 62 -6.35 -2.10 -4.99
N GLY A 63 -5.09 -2.28 -5.41
CA GLY A 63 -4.29 -3.47 -5.07
C GLY A 63 -4.92 -4.77 -5.57
N ARG A 64 -5.59 -4.71 -6.74
CA ARG A 64 -6.34 -5.84 -7.33
C ARG A 64 -7.34 -6.51 -6.38
N ARG A 65 -7.83 -5.78 -5.36
CA ARG A 65 -8.75 -6.29 -4.33
C ARG A 65 -8.16 -7.44 -3.49
N GLU A 66 -6.83 -7.50 -3.40
CA GLU A 66 -6.16 -8.46 -2.53
C GLU A 66 -6.47 -8.17 -1.05
N GLN A 67 -6.43 -9.23 -0.25
CA GLN A 67 -6.69 -9.13 1.18
C GLN A 67 -5.46 -8.54 1.88
N VAL A 68 -5.61 -7.33 2.42
CA VAL A 68 -4.56 -6.62 3.19
C VAL A 68 -4.25 -7.35 4.49
N ILE A 69 -5.29 -7.93 5.09
CA ILE A 69 -5.20 -8.82 6.25
C ILE A 69 -5.99 -10.08 5.87
N PRO A 70 -5.32 -11.16 5.42
CA PRO A 70 -5.97 -12.43 5.13
C PRO A 70 -6.56 -13.05 6.39
N LEU A 71 -7.62 -13.85 6.24
CA LEU A 71 -8.14 -14.67 7.33
C LEU A 71 -7.13 -15.75 7.71
N GLY A 72 -7.03 -16.03 9.00
CA GLY A 72 -6.30 -17.21 9.46
C GLY A 72 -6.99 -18.52 9.04
N PRO A 73 -6.28 -19.66 9.10
CA PRO A 73 -6.88 -20.97 8.86
C PRO A 73 -7.92 -21.30 9.94
N ALA A 74 -8.83 -22.24 9.69
CA ALA A 74 -10.02 -22.49 10.52
C ALA A 74 -9.73 -22.76 12.01
N GLU A 75 -8.58 -23.37 12.30
CA GLU A 75 -8.06 -23.69 13.62
C GLU A 75 -7.33 -22.53 14.32
N SER A 76 -7.11 -21.42 13.63
CA SER A 76 -6.46 -20.25 14.23
C SER A 76 -7.42 -19.49 15.14
N TRP A 77 -6.87 -18.49 15.84
CA TRP A 77 -7.66 -17.62 16.70
C TRP A 77 -8.46 -16.56 15.89
N ASP A 78 -8.10 -16.37 14.61
CA ASP A 78 -8.55 -15.28 13.73
C ASP A 78 -9.11 -15.71 12.35
N PRO A 79 -9.85 -16.83 12.21
CA PRO A 79 -10.38 -17.25 10.91
C PRO A 79 -11.57 -16.40 10.43
N HIS A 80 -12.15 -15.58 11.30
CA HIS A 80 -13.42 -14.89 11.07
C HIS A 80 -13.41 -13.42 11.53
N TYR A 81 -14.20 -12.60 10.84
CA TYR A 81 -14.56 -11.25 11.29
C TYR A 81 -13.36 -10.31 11.51
N HIS A 82 -12.51 -10.10 10.51
CA HIS A 82 -11.48 -9.07 10.63
C HIS A 82 -12.11 -7.68 10.64
N ASP A 83 -11.77 -6.90 11.66
CA ASP A 83 -12.26 -5.54 11.86
C ASP A 83 -11.15 -4.61 12.37
N PRO A 84 -10.43 -3.93 11.47
CA PRO A 84 -9.49 -2.88 11.85
C PRO A 84 -10.27 -1.69 12.42
N PHE A 85 -10.13 -1.46 13.73
CA PHE A 85 -10.96 -0.52 14.48
C PHE A 85 -10.27 0.83 14.76
N SER A 86 -9.03 1.01 14.30
CA SER A 86 -8.29 2.29 14.30
C SER A 86 -7.60 2.49 12.95
N PRO A 87 -7.24 3.74 12.58
CA PRO A 87 -6.21 3.96 11.58
C PRO A 87 -4.90 3.24 11.97
N PRO A 88 -4.05 2.87 10.99
CA PRO A 88 -2.71 2.37 11.28
C PRO A 88 -1.90 3.38 12.11
N LEU A 89 -1.10 2.89 13.04
CA LEU A 89 -0.20 3.71 13.85
C LEU A 89 1.23 3.56 13.33
N LEU A 90 1.93 4.66 13.09
CA LEU A 90 3.37 4.61 12.80
C LEU A 90 4.13 4.34 14.11
N VAL A 91 4.82 3.20 14.17
CA VAL A 91 5.64 2.77 15.30
C VAL A 91 7.02 2.39 14.75
N GLY A 92 8.00 3.27 14.94
CA GLY A 92 9.30 3.15 14.26
C GLY A 92 9.13 3.29 12.75
N ASP A 93 9.60 2.30 12.01
CA ASP A 93 9.55 2.20 10.54
C ASP A 93 8.36 1.38 10.02
N ARG A 94 7.40 1.02 10.90
CA ARG A 94 6.26 0.16 10.58
C ARG A 94 4.93 0.80 10.91
N LEU A 95 3.93 0.47 10.11
CA LEU A 95 2.53 0.72 10.39
C LEU A 95 1.94 -0.47 11.15
N TRP A 96 1.41 -0.19 12.33
CA TRP A 96 0.71 -1.15 13.17
C TRP A 96 -0.79 -1.04 12.94
N ILE A 97 -1.41 -2.12 12.49
CA ILE A 97 -2.83 -2.22 12.20
C ILE A 97 -3.45 -3.15 13.23
N TYR A 98 -4.07 -2.57 14.25
CA TYR A 98 -4.84 -3.34 15.22
C TYR A 98 -6.20 -3.72 14.64
N TYR A 99 -6.53 -5.00 14.73
CA TYR A 99 -7.79 -5.53 14.25
C TYR A 99 -8.40 -6.47 15.25
N ARG A 100 -9.72 -6.49 15.30
CA ARG A 100 -10.48 -7.51 16.02
C ARG A 100 -10.70 -8.72 15.10
N SER A 101 -10.66 -9.92 15.67
CA SER A 101 -11.05 -11.16 14.99
C SER A 101 -11.71 -12.15 15.97
N MET A 102 -12.23 -13.26 15.47
CA MET A 102 -12.95 -14.27 16.24
C MET A 102 -12.61 -15.70 15.77
N PRO A 103 -12.52 -16.68 16.70
CA PRO A 103 -12.34 -18.09 16.34
C PRO A 103 -13.58 -18.69 15.66
N LEU A 104 -13.38 -19.81 14.95
CA LEU A 104 -14.49 -20.63 14.46
C LEU A 104 -15.16 -21.32 15.66
N LEU A 105 -16.49 -21.20 15.75
CA LEU A 105 -17.26 -21.98 16.72
C LEU A 105 -17.79 -23.24 16.04
N GLU A 106 -17.52 -24.40 16.63
CA GLU A 106 -18.13 -25.65 16.20
C GLU A 106 -19.65 -25.56 16.35
N ARG A 107 -20.34 -25.78 15.24
CA ARG A 107 -21.80 -25.63 15.10
C ARG A 107 -22.59 -26.66 15.92
N SER A 108 -21.94 -27.75 16.34
CA SER A 108 -22.53 -28.95 16.93
C SER A 108 -22.70 -28.90 18.45
N ASN A 109 -22.15 -27.91 19.15
CA ASN A 109 -22.24 -27.84 20.60
C ASN A 109 -22.92 -26.55 21.11
N PRO A 110 -24.26 -26.53 21.23
CA PRO A 110 -25.00 -25.43 21.83
C PRO A 110 -24.67 -25.19 23.32
N GLN A 111 -24.03 -26.16 23.98
CA GLN A 111 -23.53 -26.06 25.36
C GLN A 111 -22.06 -25.63 25.46
N ALA A 112 -21.36 -25.41 24.35
CA ALA A 112 -20.08 -24.72 24.37
C ALA A 112 -20.35 -23.25 24.73
N GLY A 113 -20.54 -23.00 26.03
CA GLY A 113 -20.63 -21.69 26.67
C GLY A 113 -19.31 -20.91 26.59
N GLU A 114 -18.43 -21.24 25.63
CA GLU A 114 -17.30 -20.41 25.26
C GLU A 114 -17.84 -19.17 24.58
N ARG A 115 -18.06 -18.17 25.44
CA ARG A 115 -18.28 -16.77 25.13
C ARG A 115 -17.50 -16.43 23.86
N LYS A 116 -18.16 -15.77 22.91
CA LYS A 116 -17.54 -15.16 21.73
C LYS A 116 -16.46 -14.15 22.18
N ILE A 117 -15.29 -14.62 22.59
CA ILE A 117 -14.20 -13.74 23.02
C ILE A 117 -13.51 -13.29 21.75
N ALA A 118 -13.97 -12.15 21.25
CA ALA A 118 -13.23 -11.39 20.28
C ALA A 118 -11.82 -11.13 20.82
N ARG A 119 -10.81 -11.34 19.97
CA ARG A 119 -9.42 -11.06 20.30
C ARG A 119 -8.93 -9.90 19.44
N ILE A 120 -7.91 -9.20 19.93
CA ILE A 120 -7.23 -8.14 19.19
C ILE A 120 -5.92 -8.72 18.66
N GLY A 121 -5.75 -8.66 17.35
CA GLY A 121 -4.49 -8.94 16.67
C GLY A 121 -3.79 -7.66 16.26
N LEU A 122 -2.52 -7.83 15.91
CA LEU A 122 -1.67 -6.82 15.31
C LEU A 122 -1.18 -7.35 13.97
N ALA A 123 -1.54 -6.67 12.88
CA ALA A 123 -0.86 -6.79 11.60
C ALA A 123 0.16 -5.67 11.48
N THR A 124 1.31 -5.94 10.87
CA THR A 124 2.33 -4.91 10.61
C THR A 124 2.61 -4.79 9.13
N LEU A 125 2.85 -3.57 8.68
CA LEU A 125 3.23 -3.22 7.33
C LEU A 125 4.45 -2.31 7.39
N ARG A 126 5.37 -2.36 6.40
CA ARG A 126 6.40 -1.32 6.31
C ARG A 126 5.74 0.05 6.16
N ARG A 127 6.38 1.12 6.62
CA ARG A 127 5.94 2.50 6.32
C ARG A 127 5.69 2.62 4.81
N ASP A 128 4.60 3.27 4.41
CA ASP A 128 4.13 3.45 3.03
C ASP A 128 3.95 2.18 2.18
N GLY A 129 3.96 0.99 2.79
CA GLY A 129 3.99 -0.30 2.08
C GLY A 129 2.68 -0.79 1.48
N PHE A 130 1.66 0.06 1.32
CA PHE A 130 0.29 -0.37 1.00
C PHE A 130 0.16 -1.03 -0.38
N ALA A 131 0.89 -0.52 -1.36
CA ALA A 131 0.96 -1.05 -2.72
C ALA A 131 2.29 -0.60 -3.35
N SER A 132 2.77 -1.35 -4.33
CA SER A 132 3.98 -1.03 -5.08
C SER A 132 3.75 -1.00 -6.58
N LEU A 133 4.62 -0.27 -7.28
CA LEU A 133 4.84 -0.40 -8.71
C LEU A 133 5.98 -1.39 -8.91
N ASP A 134 5.67 -2.51 -9.56
CA ASP A 134 6.58 -3.65 -9.69
C ASP A 134 7.18 -3.68 -11.11
N ALA A 135 8.49 -3.92 -11.18
CA ALA A 135 9.20 -4.28 -12.41
C ALA A 135 9.92 -5.62 -12.20
N GLY A 136 9.77 -6.52 -13.19
CA GLY A 136 10.47 -7.81 -13.22
C GLY A 136 11.83 -7.70 -13.89
N ASP A 137 12.23 -8.74 -14.64
CA ASP A 137 13.52 -8.79 -15.32
C ASP A 137 13.66 -7.73 -16.42
N GLU A 138 12.56 -7.40 -17.08
CA GLU A 138 12.47 -6.28 -18.03
C GLU A 138 12.40 -4.95 -17.28
N THR A 139 13.24 -4.01 -17.70
CA THR A 139 13.28 -2.68 -17.11
C THR A 139 11.96 -1.95 -17.35
N GLY A 140 11.33 -1.48 -16.27
CA GLY A 140 10.15 -0.63 -16.28
C GLY A 140 10.51 0.85 -16.09
N LEU A 141 9.69 1.74 -16.66
CA LEU A 141 9.79 3.18 -16.48
C LEU A 141 8.45 3.74 -15.98
N VAL A 142 8.47 4.42 -14.85
CA VAL A 142 7.31 5.15 -14.31
C VAL A 142 7.63 6.63 -14.29
N VAL A 143 6.76 7.44 -14.91
CA VAL A 143 6.91 8.90 -14.92
C VAL A 143 5.77 9.52 -14.11
N THR A 144 6.11 10.42 -13.20
CA THR A 144 5.12 11.15 -12.41
C THR A 144 4.30 12.10 -13.28
N ARG A 145 3.15 12.53 -12.76
CA ARG A 145 2.54 13.79 -13.19
C ARG A 145 3.52 14.94 -12.89
N PRO A 146 3.39 16.11 -13.54
CA PRO A 146 4.20 17.26 -13.18
C PRO A 146 4.04 17.60 -11.68
N LEU A 147 5.16 17.92 -11.04
CA LEU A 147 5.29 18.21 -9.62
C LEU A 147 5.93 19.58 -9.45
N THR A 148 5.52 20.27 -8.39
CA THR A 148 6.21 21.43 -7.83
C THR A 148 6.70 21.04 -6.44
N PHE A 149 7.95 21.36 -6.13
CA PHE A 149 8.58 21.03 -4.86
C PHE A 149 9.61 22.08 -4.48
N GLU A 150 9.88 22.19 -3.18
CA GLU A 150 11.01 22.95 -2.65
C GLU A 150 12.32 22.18 -2.84
N PRO A 151 13.48 22.86 -2.89
CA PRO A 151 14.76 22.19 -2.96
C PRO A 151 14.95 21.18 -1.82
N GLY A 152 15.41 19.98 -2.15
CA GLY A 152 15.55 18.89 -1.19
C GLY A 152 16.12 17.64 -1.85
N ARG A 153 16.33 16.57 -1.08
CA ARG A 153 16.78 15.29 -1.58
C ARG A 153 15.60 14.44 -2.02
N LEU A 154 15.78 13.62 -3.05
CA LEU A 154 14.75 12.66 -3.46
C LEU A 154 14.91 11.36 -2.67
N HIS A 155 13.91 11.05 -1.86
CA HIS A 155 13.83 9.82 -1.09
C HIS A 155 12.86 8.84 -1.74
N VAL A 156 13.15 7.55 -1.62
CA VAL A 156 12.29 6.45 -2.09
C VAL A 156 12.16 5.37 -1.03
N ASN A 157 11.01 4.73 -1.04
CA ASN A 157 10.74 3.51 -0.30
C ASN A 157 10.60 2.38 -1.32
N ALA A 158 11.60 1.50 -1.39
CA ALA A 158 11.68 0.49 -2.44
C ALA A 158 12.38 -0.79 -1.97
N VAL A 159 12.04 -1.90 -2.62
CA VAL A 159 12.74 -3.18 -2.47
C VAL A 159 13.26 -3.60 -3.83
N MET A 160 14.57 -3.75 -3.96
CA MET A 160 15.22 -4.32 -5.13
C MET A 160 15.72 -5.72 -4.76
N SER A 161 15.25 -6.74 -5.47
CA SER A 161 15.72 -8.12 -5.29
C SER A 161 17.15 -8.30 -5.80
N ASP A 162 17.73 -9.50 -5.64
CA ASP A 162 19.10 -9.77 -6.10
C ASP A 162 19.29 -9.44 -7.59
N GLY A 163 20.30 -8.63 -7.89
CA GLY A 163 20.55 -8.12 -9.25
C GLY A 163 19.55 -7.04 -9.73
N GLY A 164 18.60 -6.65 -8.88
CA GLY A 164 17.67 -5.56 -9.13
C GLY A 164 18.26 -4.18 -8.83
N SER A 165 17.64 -3.16 -9.42
CA SER A 165 18.07 -1.78 -9.29
C SER A 165 16.90 -0.80 -9.39
N LEU A 166 17.10 0.37 -8.79
CA LEU A 166 16.26 1.54 -8.98
C LEU A 166 17.14 2.75 -9.28
N ARG A 167 16.82 3.46 -10.35
CA ARG A 167 17.40 4.76 -10.72
C ARG A 167 16.29 5.78 -10.94
N ALA A 168 16.63 7.06 -10.90
CA ALA A 168 15.70 8.11 -11.26
C ALA A 168 16.36 9.21 -12.10
N GLU A 169 15.55 9.90 -12.87
CA GLU A 169 15.91 11.15 -13.51
C GLU A 169 14.78 12.18 -13.40
N VAL A 170 15.16 13.44 -13.53
CA VAL A 170 14.24 14.56 -13.63
C VAL A 170 14.05 14.89 -15.10
N ARG A 171 12.80 15.17 -15.48
CA ARG A 171 12.42 15.57 -16.83
C ARG A 171 11.65 16.88 -16.82
N ASP A 172 11.82 17.66 -17.87
CA ASP A 172 11.02 18.86 -18.12
C ASP A 172 9.58 18.51 -18.56
N VAL A 173 8.80 19.53 -18.91
CA VAL A 173 7.41 19.39 -19.36
C VAL A 173 7.29 18.66 -20.70
N ASP A 174 8.31 18.76 -21.55
CA ASP A 174 8.39 18.13 -22.88
C ASP A 174 8.93 16.68 -22.79
N GLY A 175 9.41 16.29 -21.61
CA GLY A 175 9.92 14.95 -21.32
C GLY A 175 11.42 14.79 -21.54
N ASN A 176 12.17 15.88 -21.73
CA ASN A 176 13.62 15.83 -21.87
C ASN A 176 14.29 15.71 -20.49
N PRO A 177 15.36 14.91 -20.34
CA PRO A 177 16.15 14.86 -19.11
C PRO A 177 16.74 16.23 -18.76
N VAL A 178 16.71 16.58 -17.47
CA VAL A 178 17.27 17.82 -16.93
C VAL A 178 18.60 17.53 -16.25
N GLU A 179 19.67 18.17 -16.70
CA GLU A 179 20.98 18.09 -16.04
C GLU A 179 20.96 18.87 -14.71
N PRO A 180 21.66 18.38 -13.66
CA PRO A 180 22.51 17.18 -13.63
C PRO A 180 21.76 15.88 -13.28
N PHE A 181 20.43 15.90 -13.22
CA PHE A 181 19.59 14.85 -12.64
C PHE A 181 19.16 13.79 -13.67
N THR A 182 20.11 13.19 -14.39
CA THR A 182 19.84 12.25 -15.49
C THR A 182 20.11 10.79 -15.12
N LEU A 183 19.49 9.82 -15.80
CA LEU A 183 19.71 8.39 -15.52
C LEU A 183 21.18 7.95 -15.68
N ALA A 184 21.91 8.60 -16.59
CA ALA A 184 23.32 8.34 -16.84
C ALA A 184 24.21 8.74 -15.65
N ARG A 185 23.77 9.71 -14.85
CA ARG A 185 24.47 10.21 -13.66
C ARG A 185 23.92 9.60 -12.37
N CYS A 186 22.75 8.98 -12.42
CA CYS A 186 22.10 8.38 -11.24
C CYS A 186 22.86 7.14 -10.76
N THR A 187 23.24 7.15 -9.48
CA THR A 187 23.75 5.96 -8.81
C THR A 187 22.58 5.01 -8.57
N ALA A 188 22.72 3.74 -8.98
CA ALA A 188 21.68 2.75 -8.79
C ALA A 188 21.52 2.38 -7.30
N LEU A 189 20.29 2.46 -6.79
CA LEU A 189 19.93 1.90 -5.49
C LEU A 189 19.68 0.40 -5.59
N THR A 190 20.07 -0.33 -4.55
CA THR A 190 19.89 -1.79 -4.41
C THR A 190 19.48 -2.16 -2.97
N GLY A 191 18.94 -3.37 -2.79
CA GLY A 191 18.49 -3.91 -1.51
C GLY A 191 17.11 -3.42 -1.05
N ASP A 192 16.78 -3.67 0.21
CA ASP A 192 15.57 -3.15 0.87
C ASP A 192 15.85 -1.77 1.47
N ARG A 193 15.15 -0.74 0.98
CA ARG A 193 15.29 0.65 1.39
C ARG A 193 13.95 1.19 1.86
N ALA A 194 13.75 1.27 3.17
CA ALA A 194 12.62 2.02 3.74
C ALA A 194 12.75 3.53 3.48
N GLU A 195 14.00 4.00 3.39
CA GLU A 195 14.39 5.38 3.11
C GLU A 195 15.69 5.36 2.30
N GLY A 196 15.57 5.22 0.99
CA GLY A 196 16.69 5.29 0.05
C GLY A 196 16.82 6.68 -0.54
N VAL A 197 18.02 7.27 -0.50
CA VAL A 197 18.27 8.58 -1.10
C VAL A 197 18.80 8.40 -2.51
N ILE A 198 18.16 9.04 -3.49
CA ILE A 198 18.64 9.09 -4.87
C ILE A 198 19.76 10.12 -4.97
N SER A 199 20.83 9.77 -5.69
CA SER A 199 21.95 10.66 -5.98
C SER A 199 22.40 10.55 -7.43
N TRP A 200 22.90 11.67 -7.96
CA TRP A 200 23.39 11.84 -9.31
C TRP A 200 24.86 12.27 -9.29
N ASN A 201 25.78 11.31 -9.31
CA ASN A 201 27.21 11.52 -9.02
C ASN A 201 27.39 12.33 -7.71
N ASP A 202 28.00 13.51 -7.79
CA ASP A 202 28.26 14.40 -6.65
C ASP A 202 27.06 15.28 -6.26
N GLU A 203 25.94 15.20 -6.97
CA GLU A 203 24.73 15.98 -6.69
C GLU A 203 23.63 15.10 -6.08
N SER A 204 22.95 15.59 -5.05
CA SER A 204 21.85 14.89 -4.37
C SER A 204 20.69 15.81 -3.99
N THR A 205 20.87 17.13 -4.14
CA THR A 205 19.85 18.12 -3.86
C THR A 205 19.14 18.46 -5.17
N LEU A 206 17.90 18.00 -5.29
CA LEU A 206 17.01 18.46 -6.35
C LEU A 206 16.78 19.95 -6.21
N ARG A 207 16.88 20.64 -7.34
CA ARG A 207 16.58 22.06 -7.48
C ARG A 207 15.71 22.24 -8.71
N ARG A 208 14.83 23.22 -8.63
CA ARG A 208 13.90 23.60 -9.69
C ARG A 208 14.16 25.06 -9.97
N GLU A 209 14.25 25.42 -11.25
CA GLU A 209 14.30 26.82 -11.65
C GLU A 209 12.87 27.37 -11.61
N ASP A 210 12.67 28.43 -10.83
CA ASP A 210 11.43 29.21 -10.74
C ASP A 210 10.13 28.36 -10.65
N ASP A 211 9.09 28.75 -11.41
CA ASP A 211 7.77 28.12 -11.44
C ASP A 211 7.66 26.89 -12.35
N GLN A 212 8.78 26.33 -12.83
CA GLN A 212 8.76 25.18 -13.75
C GLN A 212 8.23 23.92 -13.06
N SER A 213 7.17 23.28 -13.58
CA SER A 213 6.77 21.96 -13.09
C SER A 213 7.67 20.88 -13.69
N LEU A 214 8.24 20.01 -12.87
CA LEU A 214 9.13 18.93 -13.30
C LEU A 214 8.49 17.56 -13.11
N ARG A 215 8.95 16.57 -13.85
CA ARG A 215 8.56 15.16 -13.68
C ARG A 215 9.74 14.38 -13.14
N ILE A 216 9.44 13.34 -12.36
CA ILE A 216 10.44 12.35 -11.96
C ILE A 216 10.13 11.07 -12.72
N ALA A 217 11.13 10.52 -13.39
CA ALA A 217 11.06 9.23 -14.04
C ALA A 217 11.88 8.23 -13.23
N PHE A 218 11.24 7.16 -12.76
CA PHE A 218 11.87 6.06 -12.04
C PHE A 218 12.07 4.90 -13.00
N GLU A 219 13.32 4.47 -13.15
CA GLU A 219 13.68 3.28 -13.89
C GLU A 219 13.89 2.13 -12.89
N LEU A 220 13.19 1.02 -13.09
CA LEU A 220 13.11 -0.10 -12.17
C LEU A 220 13.46 -1.40 -12.87
N ARG A 221 14.23 -2.27 -12.21
CA ARG A 221 14.45 -3.66 -12.64
C ARG A 221 14.50 -4.58 -11.43
N ASN A 222 13.75 -5.67 -11.45
CA ASN A 222 13.59 -6.60 -10.33
C ASN A 222 13.35 -5.85 -9.01
N ALA A 223 12.41 -4.91 -9.06
CA ALA A 223 12.22 -3.90 -8.02
C ALA A 223 10.75 -3.58 -7.79
N ARG A 224 10.45 -3.16 -6.56
CA ARG A 224 9.15 -2.68 -6.10
C ARG A 224 9.31 -1.30 -5.51
N LEU A 225 8.67 -0.28 -6.10
CA LEU A 225 8.63 1.08 -5.57
C LEU A 225 7.30 1.32 -4.85
N TYR A 226 7.35 1.61 -3.56
CA TYR A 226 6.19 1.83 -2.70
C TYR A 226 5.82 3.32 -2.61
N SER A 227 6.79 4.18 -2.34
CA SER A 227 6.58 5.64 -2.22
C SER A 227 7.85 6.42 -2.58
N PHE A 228 7.68 7.72 -2.80
CA PHE A 228 8.78 8.69 -2.95
C PHE A 228 8.37 10.03 -2.32
N TRP A 229 9.34 10.81 -1.87
CA TRP A 229 9.15 12.16 -1.33
C TRP A 229 10.41 13.01 -1.52
N ILE A 230 10.29 14.32 -1.29
CA ILE A 230 11.39 15.28 -1.38
C ILE A 230 11.48 16.03 -0.05
N GLU A 231 12.66 16.03 0.58
CA GLU A 231 12.93 16.73 1.86
C GLU A 231 14.39 17.20 2.03
#